data_AF-A0A6A6IB34-F1
#
_entry.id   AF-A0A6A6IB34-F1
#
_cell.length_a   1.000
_cell.length_b   1.000
_cell.length_c   1.000
_cell.angle_alpha   90.00
_cell.angle_beta   90.00
_cell.angle_gamma   90.00
#
_symmetry.space_group_name_H-M   'P 1'
#
loop_
_entity.id
_entity.type
_entity.pdbx_description
1 polymer ?
#
loop_
_entity_poly.entity_id
_entity_poly.type
_entity_poly.pdbx_seq_one_letter_code
_entity_poly.pdbx_strand_id
1 'polypeptide(L)'
;MFYNRRATETSESGPEGGLHQAAALAAATLFITAHRAVMNSGFTLRRKGLSTDAIIVFTIGTLTTCWTGAVILSGVFFDDRPCRQDWEQCVARMVFAPWILQVLFLFWLFAYVDEIRVLRQSRKPNTKLDAKPSDSNGDVNDVESGTTHHPAFQWAHIHINWKGPWNIWHMECSQGYLNWRGSIRTSYLILLYAVILMVVFPVSVFALKQELYTLGLLNIIGVVLFIVDAAGSNSYVQAPHKYTRDTLRVVLHTRHREGTTYVLPCLDRGFDAVWGPKIENENQALDEAIEAFQAEGSYGGGKTIRMEKVMANFNTASNLTKDDIGALARWLYTPSPINPMCKIACKRKENTHLLAFSVMSALWHAEYLVMMHTAYLDKDLASKTAKLRNIKSTGLNLDVSESQIGRQDGIEGYKDAVKYIYHLFGIFDEEKIDKDALSPTSPLPEESVVFGKVTFKTIEEYTAELWHKCLDEQESVFAAFCAFATYWSADIGDNPSEGRHQFPLQVHGRGGDIVTWHVIWRQAWYQAVIAQLTGMSPIITSAFLAGIFQ
;
A
#
# COMPACT_ATOMS: atom_id res chain seq x y z
N MET A 1 -52.87 -42.83 11.64
CA MET A 1 -53.85 -42.40 10.61
C MET A 1 -53.96 -40.87 10.60
N PHE A 2 -52.85 -40.16 10.37
CA PHE A 2 -52.81 -38.70 10.13
C PHE A 2 -51.49 -38.38 9.39
N TYR A 3 -51.41 -38.79 8.13
CA TYR A 3 -50.37 -38.39 7.18
C TYR A 3 -50.96 -38.61 5.78
N ASN A 4 -51.43 -37.53 5.15
CA ASN A 4 -51.67 -37.35 3.70
C ASN A 4 -52.79 -36.35 3.42
N ARG A 5 -52.54 -35.04 3.57
CA ARG A 5 -53.44 -34.04 2.98
C ARG A 5 -52.84 -32.66 2.65
N ARG A 6 -51.54 -32.58 2.31
CA ARG A 6 -50.91 -31.36 1.77
C ARG A 6 -49.81 -31.67 0.76
N ALA A 7 -50.14 -32.35 -0.33
CA ALA A 7 -49.16 -32.61 -1.41
C ALA A 7 -49.71 -32.36 -2.82
N THR A 8 -50.88 -31.73 -2.98
CA THR A 8 -51.54 -31.60 -4.30
C THR A 8 -51.96 -30.17 -4.67
N GLU A 9 -51.44 -29.14 -3.99
CA GLU A 9 -51.62 -27.73 -4.40
C GLU A 9 -50.25 -27.06 -4.65
N THR A 10 -49.42 -27.68 -5.49
CA THR A 10 -48.10 -27.13 -5.89
C THR A 10 -48.02 -26.69 -7.34
N SER A 11 -49.12 -26.61 -8.09
CA SER A 11 -49.05 -26.35 -9.55
C SER A 11 -49.52 -24.99 -10.06
N GLU A 12 -49.79 -24.01 -9.19
CA GLU A 12 -49.84 -22.61 -9.61
C GLU A 12 -48.84 -21.82 -8.79
N SER A 13 -47.56 -22.07 -9.05
CA SER A 13 -46.55 -21.06 -8.71
C SER A 13 -46.84 -19.86 -9.58
N GLY A 14 -47.51 -18.85 -9.00
CA GLY A 14 -47.70 -17.57 -9.66
C GLY A 14 -46.35 -17.03 -10.16
N PRO A 15 -46.35 -16.19 -11.20
CA PRO A 15 -45.12 -15.60 -11.77
C PRO A 15 -44.20 -14.92 -10.71
N GLU A 16 -44.76 -14.59 -9.55
CA GLU A 16 -44.09 -14.03 -8.37
C GLU A 16 -43.08 -14.97 -7.69
N GLY A 17 -43.36 -16.28 -7.64
CA GLY A 17 -42.42 -17.26 -7.12
C GLY A 17 -41.12 -17.31 -7.93
N GLY A 18 -41.26 -17.15 -9.26
CA GLY A 18 -40.13 -17.05 -10.18
C GLY A 18 -39.30 -15.77 -9.98
N LEU A 19 -39.93 -14.63 -9.68
CA LEU A 19 -39.22 -13.36 -9.45
C LEU A 19 -38.33 -13.42 -8.20
N HIS A 20 -38.84 -14.00 -7.10
CA HIS A 20 -38.08 -14.16 -5.87
C HIS A 20 -36.91 -15.14 -6.02
N GLN A 21 -37.13 -16.24 -6.74
CA GLN A 21 -36.07 -17.21 -7.07
C GLN A 21 -35.01 -16.62 -8.00
N ALA A 22 -35.41 -15.86 -9.02
CA ALA A 22 -34.49 -15.16 -9.92
C ALA A 22 -33.65 -14.10 -9.17
N ALA A 23 -34.28 -13.32 -8.29
CA ALA A 23 -33.58 -12.37 -7.44
C ALA A 23 -32.57 -13.06 -6.50
N ALA A 24 -32.95 -14.18 -5.89
CA ALA A 24 -32.11 -15.01 -5.03
C ALA A 24 -30.93 -15.67 -5.78
N LEU A 25 -31.13 -16.07 -7.04
CA LEU A 25 -30.07 -16.62 -7.89
C LEU A 25 -29.10 -15.53 -8.38
N ALA A 26 -29.63 -14.38 -8.79
CA ALA A 26 -28.81 -13.21 -9.17
C ALA A 26 -27.97 -12.73 -7.98
N ALA A 27 -28.57 -12.71 -6.79
CA ALA A 27 -27.96 -12.51 -5.51
C ALA A 27 -26.80 -13.47 -5.22
N ALA A 28 -27.06 -14.78 -5.29
CA ALA A 28 -26.03 -15.81 -5.08
C ALA A 28 -24.86 -15.63 -6.04
N THR A 29 -25.16 -15.40 -7.32
CA THR A 29 -24.16 -15.18 -8.37
C THR A 29 -23.33 -13.95 -8.07
N LEU A 30 -23.96 -12.83 -7.70
CA LEU A 30 -23.31 -11.61 -7.31
C LEU A 30 -22.38 -11.83 -6.11
N PHE A 31 -22.82 -12.54 -5.07
CA PHE A 31 -21.99 -12.81 -3.90
C PHE A 31 -20.82 -13.74 -4.19
N ILE A 32 -21.02 -14.77 -5.00
CA ILE A 32 -19.95 -15.69 -5.41
C ILE A 32 -18.95 -14.97 -6.31
N THR A 33 -19.42 -14.13 -7.23
CA THR A 33 -18.58 -13.30 -8.09
C THR A 33 -17.85 -12.23 -7.29
N ALA A 34 -18.51 -11.58 -6.34
CA ALA A 34 -17.89 -10.62 -5.43
C ALA A 34 -16.83 -11.30 -4.57
N HIS A 35 -17.13 -12.46 -3.98
CA HIS A 35 -16.15 -13.27 -3.25
C HIS A 35 -14.96 -13.64 -4.14
N ARG A 36 -15.20 -14.18 -5.36
CA ARG A 36 -14.12 -14.52 -6.30
C ARG A 36 -13.32 -13.30 -6.75
N ALA A 37 -13.95 -12.16 -7.00
CA ALA A 37 -13.24 -10.93 -7.31
C ALA A 37 -12.37 -10.49 -6.12
N VAL A 38 -12.95 -10.46 -4.92
CA VAL A 38 -12.26 -10.14 -3.67
C VAL A 38 -11.17 -11.17 -3.31
N MET A 39 -11.17 -12.38 -3.87
CA MET A 39 -10.10 -13.37 -3.64
C MET A 39 -9.02 -13.35 -4.74
N ASN A 40 -9.42 -13.25 -6.01
CA ASN A 40 -8.57 -13.68 -7.12
C ASN A 40 -8.18 -12.58 -8.12
N SER A 41 -8.81 -11.40 -8.10
CA SER A 41 -8.42 -10.36 -9.06
C SER A 41 -7.03 -9.82 -8.69
N GLY A 42 -6.11 -9.73 -9.65
CA GLY A 42 -4.90 -8.92 -9.50
C GLY A 42 -5.23 -7.42 -9.54
N PHE A 43 -4.35 -6.58 -8.98
CA PHE A 43 -4.65 -5.14 -8.81
C PHE A 43 -3.88 -4.27 -9.77
N THR A 44 -4.48 -3.17 -10.18
CA THR A 44 -3.72 -1.98 -10.52
C THR A 44 -3.92 -0.97 -9.41
N LEU A 45 -2.89 -0.77 -8.60
CA LEU A 45 -2.87 0.21 -7.53
C LEU A 45 -2.50 1.56 -8.12
N ARG A 46 -3.30 2.58 -7.83
CA ARG A 46 -3.12 3.96 -8.30
C ARG A 46 -3.37 4.91 -7.15
N ARG A 47 -2.51 5.91 -6.99
CA ARG A 47 -2.75 7.03 -6.07
C ARG A 47 -3.61 8.12 -6.73
N LYS A 48 -3.55 8.24 -8.07
CA LYS A 48 -4.43 9.12 -8.87
C LYS A 48 -5.46 8.29 -9.66
N GLY A 49 -6.74 8.65 -9.50
CA GLY A 49 -7.85 7.96 -10.14
C GLY A 49 -8.42 6.82 -9.28
N LEU A 50 -9.38 6.09 -9.85
CA LEU A 50 -9.96 4.91 -9.19
C LEU A 50 -9.04 3.71 -9.41
N SER A 51 -8.57 3.11 -8.31
CA SER A 51 -7.90 1.80 -8.34
C SER A 51 -8.89 0.72 -8.76
N THR A 52 -8.39 -0.41 -9.27
CA THR A 52 -9.26 -1.57 -9.58
C THR A 52 -10.06 -2.01 -8.34
N ASP A 53 -9.44 -1.92 -7.16
CA ASP A 53 -10.09 -2.23 -5.88
C ASP A 53 -11.24 -1.27 -5.57
N ALA A 54 -11.02 0.04 -5.71
CA ALA A 54 -12.09 1.02 -5.56
C ALA A 54 -13.25 0.74 -6.52
N ILE A 55 -12.97 0.41 -7.78
CA ILE A 55 -14.01 0.07 -8.78
C ILE A 55 -14.79 -1.18 -8.35
N ILE A 56 -14.11 -2.24 -7.91
CA ILE A 56 -14.74 -3.47 -7.43
C ILE A 56 -15.63 -3.16 -6.22
N VAL A 57 -15.12 -2.42 -5.24
CA VAL A 57 -15.87 -2.05 -4.03
C VAL A 57 -17.08 -1.16 -4.38
N PHE A 58 -16.92 -0.17 -5.26
CA PHE A 58 -18.04 0.64 -5.74
C PHE A 58 -19.07 -0.20 -6.49
N THR A 59 -18.64 -1.19 -7.28
CA THR A 59 -19.54 -2.09 -8.00
C THR A 59 -20.32 -2.96 -7.01
N ILE A 60 -19.65 -3.59 -6.04
CA ILE A 60 -20.29 -4.37 -4.97
C ILE A 60 -21.28 -3.49 -4.21
N GLY A 61 -20.83 -2.32 -3.72
CA GLY A 61 -21.67 -1.39 -2.97
C GLY A 61 -22.88 -0.88 -3.74
N THR A 62 -22.72 -0.58 -5.03
CA THR A 62 -23.83 -0.15 -5.90
C THR A 62 -24.83 -1.28 -6.08
N LEU A 63 -24.37 -2.50 -6.36
CA LEU A 63 -25.26 -3.65 -6.52
C LEU A 63 -25.98 -4.00 -5.21
N THR A 64 -25.28 -3.95 -4.07
CA THR A 64 -25.85 -4.11 -2.72
C THR A 64 -26.91 -3.03 -2.42
N THR A 65 -26.68 -1.79 -2.86
CA THR A 65 -27.64 -0.69 -2.71
C THR A 65 -28.86 -0.90 -3.61
N CYS A 66 -28.67 -1.28 -4.87
CA CYS A 66 -29.76 -1.61 -5.80
C CYS A 66 -30.61 -2.77 -5.28
N TRP A 67 -29.98 -3.82 -4.73
CA TRP A 67 -30.69 -4.91 -4.09
C TRP A 67 -31.50 -4.43 -2.90
N THR A 68 -30.88 -3.72 -1.96
CA THR A 68 -31.58 -3.18 -0.77
C THR A 68 -32.78 -2.34 -1.21
N GLY A 69 -32.62 -1.51 -2.23
CA GLY A 69 -33.70 -0.75 -2.85
C GLY A 69 -34.80 -1.65 -3.43
N ALA A 70 -34.44 -2.71 -4.15
CA ALA A 70 -35.41 -3.67 -4.71
C ALA A 70 -36.21 -4.41 -3.61
N VAL A 71 -35.59 -4.75 -2.48
CA VAL A 71 -36.28 -5.35 -1.32
C VAL A 71 -37.30 -4.38 -0.72
N ILE A 72 -36.93 -3.10 -0.56
CA ILE A 72 -37.82 -2.05 -0.07
C ILE A 72 -38.98 -1.82 -1.05
N LEU A 73 -38.68 -1.65 -2.33
CA LEU A 73 -39.69 -1.44 -3.37
C LEU A 73 -40.64 -2.64 -3.48
N SER A 74 -40.11 -3.87 -3.36
CA SER A 74 -40.90 -5.10 -3.29
C SER A 74 -41.90 -5.06 -2.13
N GLY A 75 -41.48 -4.65 -0.94
CA GLY A 75 -42.37 -4.58 0.23
C GLY A 75 -43.46 -3.49 0.13
N VAL A 76 -43.20 -2.41 -0.62
CA VAL A 76 -44.09 -1.25 -0.72
C VAL A 76 -45.07 -1.34 -1.89
N PHE A 77 -44.61 -1.82 -3.05
CA PHE A 77 -45.34 -1.70 -4.32
C PHE A 77 -45.90 -3.01 -4.87
N PHE A 78 -45.25 -4.15 -4.62
CA PHE A 78 -45.67 -5.45 -5.17
C PHE A 78 -46.71 -6.14 -4.26
N ASP A 79 -47.40 -7.13 -4.80
CA ASP A 79 -48.59 -7.75 -4.19
C ASP A 79 -48.36 -8.27 -2.76
N ASP A 80 -49.46 -8.36 -2.01
CA ASP A 80 -49.59 -8.31 -0.53
C ASP A 80 -49.19 -6.99 0.13
N ARG A 81 -48.25 -6.20 -0.43
CA ARG A 81 -47.77 -4.92 0.14
C ARG A 81 -47.58 -5.02 1.65
N PRO A 82 -46.73 -5.94 2.15
CA PRO A 82 -46.58 -6.20 3.58
C PRO A 82 -46.30 -4.93 4.38
N CYS A 83 -45.58 -3.97 3.78
CA CYS A 83 -45.30 -2.69 4.40
C CYS A 83 -46.51 -1.77 4.61
N ARG A 84 -47.61 -1.99 3.90
CA ARG A 84 -48.88 -1.29 4.13
C ARG A 84 -49.79 -2.03 5.11
N GLN A 85 -49.63 -3.34 5.25
CA GLN A 85 -50.45 -4.15 6.15
C GLN A 85 -49.97 -3.99 7.58
N ASP A 86 -48.69 -4.25 7.82
CA ASP A 86 -48.08 -4.17 9.15
C ASP A 86 -46.61 -3.77 9.06
N TRP A 87 -46.19 -2.89 9.96
CA TRP A 87 -44.80 -2.48 10.06
C TRP A 87 -43.90 -3.67 10.45
N GLU A 88 -44.40 -4.62 11.27
CA GLU A 88 -43.63 -5.80 11.67
C GLU A 88 -43.29 -6.67 10.46
N GLN A 89 -44.26 -6.88 9.56
CA GLN A 89 -44.05 -7.61 8.31
C GLN A 89 -43.09 -6.88 7.36
N CYS A 90 -43.18 -5.54 7.31
CA CYS A 90 -42.25 -4.73 6.54
C CYS A 90 -40.80 -4.94 7.00
N VAL A 91 -40.57 -4.81 8.31
CA VAL A 91 -39.24 -4.91 8.91
C VAL A 91 -38.70 -6.34 8.80
N ALA A 92 -39.55 -7.36 8.98
CA ALA A 92 -39.19 -8.74 8.74
C ALA A 92 -38.72 -8.98 7.30
N ARG A 93 -39.35 -8.35 6.30
CA ARG A 93 -38.95 -8.47 4.89
C ARG A 93 -37.61 -7.79 4.59
N MET A 94 -37.16 -6.85 5.42
CA MET A 94 -35.82 -6.30 5.29
C MET A 94 -34.71 -7.31 5.60
N VAL A 95 -35.02 -8.51 6.13
CA VAL A 95 -34.05 -9.59 6.40
C VAL A 95 -33.38 -10.10 5.12
N PHE A 96 -34.03 -9.91 3.98
CA PHE A 96 -33.53 -10.25 2.65
C PHE A 96 -32.51 -9.24 2.11
N ALA A 97 -32.31 -8.10 2.77
CA ALA A 97 -31.33 -7.10 2.36
C ALA A 97 -29.93 -7.42 2.92
N PRO A 98 -28.86 -7.20 2.12
CA PRO A 98 -27.47 -7.45 2.53
C PRO A 98 -26.91 -6.34 3.45
N TRP A 99 -27.50 -6.17 4.62
CA TRP A 99 -27.23 -5.05 5.52
C TRP A 99 -25.78 -4.93 5.99
N ILE A 100 -25.07 -6.04 6.22
CA ILE A 100 -23.67 -5.99 6.65
C ILE A 100 -22.82 -5.31 5.56
N LEU A 101 -23.00 -5.71 4.30
CA LEU A 101 -22.31 -5.08 3.17
C LEU A 101 -22.75 -3.64 2.96
N GLN A 102 -24.04 -3.32 3.11
CA GLN A 102 -24.55 -1.96 2.91
C GLN A 102 -23.94 -0.99 3.93
N VAL A 103 -23.93 -1.37 5.21
CA VAL A 103 -23.34 -0.55 6.27
C VAL A 103 -21.82 -0.45 6.07
N LEU A 104 -21.14 -1.56 5.77
CA LEU A 104 -19.70 -1.55 5.49
C LEU A 104 -19.37 -0.63 4.31
N PHE A 105 -20.17 -0.64 3.24
CA PHE A 105 -19.99 0.22 2.07
C PHE A 105 -20.03 1.70 2.43
N LEU A 106 -21.02 2.11 3.23
CA LEU A 106 -21.15 3.50 3.66
C LEU A 106 -19.95 3.94 4.50
N PHE A 107 -19.52 3.11 5.45
CA PHE A 107 -18.34 3.38 6.26
C PHE A 107 -17.06 3.34 5.42
N TRP A 108 -16.93 2.44 4.47
CA TRP A 108 -15.82 2.43 3.53
C TRP A 108 -15.78 3.73 2.72
N LEU A 109 -16.93 4.23 2.25
CA LEU A 109 -17.02 5.46 1.47
C LEU A 109 -16.56 6.68 2.30
N PHE A 110 -16.98 6.79 3.55
CA PHE A 110 -16.52 7.85 4.46
C PHE A 110 -15.01 7.76 4.70
N ALA A 111 -14.49 6.56 4.97
CA ALA A 111 -13.06 6.34 5.19
C ALA A 111 -12.23 6.63 3.93
N TYR A 112 -12.75 6.26 2.75
CA TYR A 112 -12.09 6.52 1.46
C TYR A 112 -12.01 8.02 1.17
N VAL A 113 -13.09 8.76 1.42
CA VAL A 113 -13.10 10.22 1.24
C VAL A 113 -12.14 10.90 2.21
N ASP A 114 -12.04 10.44 3.47
CA ASP A 114 -11.06 10.95 4.44
C ASP A 114 -9.63 10.68 3.96
N GLU A 115 -9.32 9.44 3.54
CA GLU A 115 -7.99 9.07 3.05
C GLU A 115 -7.56 9.89 1.82
N ILE A 116 -8.46 10.06 0.85
CA ILE A 116 -8.20 10.90 -0.32
C ILE A 116 -7.96 12.37 0.08
N ARG A 117 -8.63 12.88 1.12
CA ARG A 117 -8.38 14.22 1.65
C ARG A 117 -7.00 14.30 2.32
N VAL A 118 -6.62 13.32 3.13
CA VAL A 118 -5.28 13.22 3.75
C VAL A 118 -4.20 13.23 2.67
N LEU A 119 -4.31 12.35 1.67
CA LEU A 119 -3.34 12.27 0.58
C LEU A 119 -3.23 13.56 -0.24
N ARG A 120 -4.32 14.33 -0.38
CA ARG A 120 -4.33 15.64 -1.03
C ARG A 120 -3.74 16.75 -0.15
N GLN A 121 -3.94 16.68 1.17
CA GLN A 121 -3.37 17.65 2.11
C GLN A 121 -1.86 17.49 2.23
N SER A 122 -1.36 16.24 2.34
CA SER A 122 0.08 15.94 2.38
C SER A 122 0.83 16.34 1.10
N ARG A 123 0.11 16.61 -0.01
CA ARG A 123 0.68 17.13 -1.25
C ARG A 123 0.97 18.62 -1.23
N LYS A 124 0.29 19.40 -0.38
CA LYS A 124 0.55 20.84 -0.35
C LYS A 124 1.95 21.02 0.22
N PRO A 125 2.95 21.47 -0.58
CA PRO A 125 4.24 21.77 -0.02
C PRO A 125 4.01 22.77 1.12
N ASN A 126 4.68 22.57 2.25
CA ASN A 126 4.73 23.56 3.31
C ASN A 126 5.52 24.77 2.77
N THR A 127 4.93 25.54 1.87
CA THR A 127 5.51 26.75 1.26
C THR A 127 5.61 27.90 2.27
N LYS A 128 5.47 27.62 3.58
CA LYS A 128 5.42 28.60 4.66
C LYS A 128 6.56 28.48 5.67
N LEU A 129 7.49 27.53 5.52
CA LEU A 129 8.75 27.59 6.25
C LEU A 129 9.83 28.20 5.36
N ASP A 130 10.50 29.21 5.91
CA ASP A 130 11.79 29.78 5.47
C ASP A 130 11.77 30.93 4.45
N ALA A 131 10.89 31.91 4.69
CA ALA A 131 11.16 33.30 4.30
C ALA A 131 10.92 34.24 5.50
N LYS A 132 11.67 34.02 6.59
CA LYS A 132 11.91 35.08 7.58
C LYS A 132 13.43 35.29 7.64
N PRO A 133 13.98 36.28 6.94
CA PRO A 133 15.33 36.72 7.22
C PRO A 133 15.34 37.20 8.68
N SER A 134 16.24 36.65 9.48
CA SER A 134 16.48 37.09 10.84
C SER A 134 17.19 38.43 10.81
N ASP A 135 16.46 39.51 10.55
CA ASP A 135 16.91 40.85 10.92
C ASP A 135 16.62 41.04 12.40
N SER A 136 17.58 40.61 13.23
CA SER A 136 17.67 41.03 14.61
C SER A 136 18.20 42.46 14.65
N ASN A 137 17.29 43.43 14.67
CA ASN A 137 17.58 44.74 15.25
C ASN A 137 16.31 45.29 15.91
N GLY A 138 16.36 45.35 17.24
CA GLY A 138 15.94 46.52 17.98
C GLY A 138 14.45 46.85 18.05
N ASP A 139 13.89 46.50 19.20
CA ASP A 139 13.41 47.48 20.18
C ASP A 139 11.98 48.06 20.08
N VAL A 140 11.31 47.98 21.24
CA VAL A 140 10.41 48.98 21.84
C VAL A 140 8.88 48.93 21.60
N ASN A 141 8.19 48.79 22.76
CA ASN A 141 6.86 49.27 23.20
C ASN A 141 5.57 48.44 23.00
N ASP A 142 5.08 47.94 24.15
CA ASP A 142 3.79 48.26 24.80
C ASP A 142 2.63 48.76 23.94
N VAL A 143 1.42 48.23 24.21
CA VAL A 143 0.25 49.02 24.67
C VAL A 143 -0.95 48.09 24.89
N GLU A 144 -1.47 48.15 26.12
CA GLU A 144 -2.79 47.68 26.54
C GLU A 144 -3.93 48.46 25.86
N SER A 145 -4.97 47.76 25.42
CA SER A 145 -6.38 48.19 25.48
C SER A 145 -7.22 47.00 24.99
N GLY A 146 -8.21 46.47 25.71
CA GLY A 146 -9.24 47.19 26.43
C GLY A 146 -10.41 47.43 25.49
N THR A 147 -11.24 46.41 25.23
CA THR A 147 -12.61 46.62 24.74
C THR A 147 -13.51 45.41 24.99
N THR A 148 -14.42 45.63 25.93
CA THR A 148 -15.63 44.87 26.21
C THR A 148 -16.63 45.04 25.06
N HIS A 149 -16.95 43.97 24.35
CA HIS A 149 -18.15 43.89 23.51
C HIS A 149 -18.77 42.50 23.60
N HIS A 150 -19.84 42.40 24.38
CA HIS A 150 -20.90 41.41 24.13
C HIS A 150 -21.59 41.76 22.81
N PRO A 151 -21.90 40.74 21.99
CA PRO A 151 -23.26 40.64 21.53
C PRO A 151 -23.81 39.21 21.60
N ALA A 152 -25.05 39.15 22.07
CA ALA A 152 -26.17 38.41 21.50
C ALA A 152 -25.91 37.00 20.92
N PHE A 153 -26.40 36.01 21.66
CA PHE A 153 -27.25 34.91 21.16
C PHE A 153 -26.99 34.47 19.70
N GLN A 154 -25.79 33.95 19.45
CA GLN A 154 -25.53 33.12 18.28
C GLN A 154 -26.24 31.79 18.50
N TRP A 155 -27.27 31.55 17.69
CA TRP A 155 -27.77 30.21 17.44
C TRP A 155 -26.60 29.27 17.21
N ALA A 156 -26.67 28.08 17.79
CA ALA A 156 -25.73 26.99 17.63
C ALA A 156 -25.63 26.58 16.15
N HIS A 157 -24.95 27.37 15.33
CA HIS A 157 -24.12 26.83 14.27
C HIS A 157 -23.07 26.01 15.01
N ILE A 158 -23.35 24.72 15.14
CA ILE A 158 -22.31 23.72 15.28
C ILE A 158 -21.49 23.86 13.98
N HIS A 159 -20.61 24.86 13.93
CA HIS A 159 -19.39 24.77 13.19
C HIS A 159 -18.64 23.63 13.86
N ILE A 160 -19.01 22.39 13.49
CA ILE A 160 -18.08 21.30 13.62
C ILE A 160 -16.91 21.80 12.77
N ASN A 161 -15.89 22.30 13.46
CA ASN A 161 -14.72 22.87 12.84
C ASN A 161 -13.95 21.65 12.33
N TRP A 162 -14.39 21.07 11.20
CA TRP A 162 -13.77 19.94 10.49
C TRP A 162 -12.42 20.38 9.89
N LYS A 163 -11.59 21.07 10.67
CA LYS A 163 -10.32 21.65 10.21
C LYS A 163 -9.17 20.65 10.22
N GLY A 164 -9.41 19.40 10.58
CA GLY A 164 -8.45 18.31 10.47
C GLY A 164 -9.04 17.10 9.73
N PRO A 165 -8.21 16.32 9.02
CA PRO A 165 -8.62 14.98 8.60
C PRO A 165 -9.01 14.17 9.83
N TRP A 166 -10.00 13.29 9.69
CA TRP A 166 -10.51 12.48 10.80
C TRP A 166 -9.48 11.46 11.26
N ASN A 167 -8.57 11.12 10.34
CA ASN A 167 -7.52 10.13 10.50
C ASN A 167 -8.16 8.82 10.99
N ILE A 168 -9.21 8.39 10.27
CA ILE A 168 -9.99 7.18 10.59
C ILE A 168 -9.08 5.95 10.59
N TRP A 169 -8.02 6.02 9.80
CA TRP A 169 -7.11 4.95 9.48
C TRP A 169 -5.76 5.15 10.18
N HIS A 170 -5.27 4.13 10.88
CA HIS A 170 -3.90 4.08 11.38
C HIS A 170 -3.49 2.63 11.63
N MET A 171 -2.36 2.20 11.08
CA MET A 171 -1.86 0.83 11.25
C MET A 171 -1.21 0.69 12.65
N GLU A 172 -2.03 0.51 13.68
CA GLU A 172 -1.54 0.30 15.06
C GLU A 172 -1.10 -1.15 15.30
N CYS A 173 -1.71 -2.11 14.60
CA CYS A 173 -1.52 -3.53 14.90
C CYS A 173 -0.31 -4.15 14.20
N SER A 174 0.57 -4.77 15.00
CA SER A 174 1.72 -5.54 14.52
C SER A 174 1.39 -6.90 13.89
N GLN A 175 0.10 -7.30 13.90
CA GLN A 175 -0.35 -8.53 13.26
C GLN A 175 -0.38 -8.42 11.73
N GLY A 176 0.00 -7.26 11.17
CA GLY A 176 0.07 -6.99 9.75
C GLY A 176 -1.33 -6.85 9.14
N TYR A 177 -1.44 -7.20 7.86
CA TYR A 177 -2.65 -7.03 7.06
C TYR A 177 -3.84 -7.91 7.49
N LEU A 178 -3.60 -8.90 8.34
CA LEU A 178 -4.60 -9.87 8.79
C LEU A 178 -5.59 -9.27 9.79
N ASN A 179 -5.15 -8.28 10.57
CA ASN A 179 -5.98 -7.63 11.58
C ASN A 179 -6.42 -6.25 11.11
N TRP A 180 -7.41 -6.22 10.22
CA TRP A 180 -7.94 -4.95 9.70
C TRP A 180 -8.54 -4.07 10.79
N ARG A 181 -9.13 -4.68 11.82
CA ARG A 181 -9.77 -4.00 12.95
C ARG A 181 -8.76 -3.22 13.76
N GLY A 182 -7.60 -3.81 14.01
CA GLY A 182 -6.49 -3.16 14.69
C GLY A 182 -5.80 -2.07 13.86
N SER A 183 -6.26 -1.85 12.63
CA SER A 183 -5.75 -0.79 11.75
C SER A 183 -6.77 0.35 11.53
N ILE A 184 -7.95 0.23 12.14
CA ILE A 184 -8.98 1.26 12.13
C ILE A 184 -9.11 1.83 13.54
N ARG A 185 -9.31 3.14 13.65
CA ARG A 185 -9.52 3.80 14.94
C ARG A 185 -10.67 3.13 15.71
N THR A 186 -10.43 2.78 16.97
CA THR A 186 -11.38 2.02 17.80
C THR A 186 -12.77 2.65 17.86
N SER A 187 -12.87 3.98 17.93
CA SER A 187 -14.16 4.68 17.92
C SER A 187 -14.94 4.49 16.62
N TYR A 188 -14.25 4.46 15.48
CA TYR A 188 -14.85 4.21 14.18
C TYR A 188 -15.33 2.77 14.05
N LEU A 189 -14.52 1.83 14.54
CA LEU A 189 -14.86 0.40 14.58
C LEU A 189 -16.07 0.12 15.48
N ILE A 190 -16.11 0.70 16.69
CA ILE A 190 -17.26 0.57 17.61
C ILE A 190 -18.51 1.14 16.97
N LEU A 191 -18.43 2.30 16.32
CA LEU A 191 -19.55 2.89 15.62
C LEU A 191 -20.05 2.00 14.47
N LEU A 192 -19.13 1.43 13.68
CA LEU A 192 -19.47 0.47 12.62
C LEU A 192 -20.23 -0.73 13.19
N TYR A 193 -19.72 -1.36 14.25
CA TYR A 193 -20.37 -2.50 14.88
C TYR A 193 -21.71 -2.14 15.51
N ALA A 194 -21.82 -0.99 16.17
CA ALA A 194 -23.07 -0.52 16.74
C ALA A 194 -24.12 -0.31 15.65
N VAL A 195 -23.77 0.30 14.51
CA VAL A 195 -24.70 0.48 13.38
C VAL A 195 -25.10 -0.85 12.76
N ILE A 196 -24.16 -1.78 12.54
CA ILE A 196 -24.48 -3.13 12.05
C ILE A 196 -25.46 -3.82 12.99
N LEU A 197 -25.21 -3.80 14.31
CA LEU A 197 -26.09 -4.40 15.31
C LEU A 197 -27.46 -3.72 15.32
N MET A 198 -27.52 -2.38 15.34
CA MET A 198 -28.78 -1.62 15.35
C MET A 198 -29.63 -1.85 14.11
N VAL A 199 -29.03 -2.14 12.96
CA VAL A 199 -29.77 -2.43 11.72
C VAL A 199 -30.17 -3.90 11.64
N VAL A 200 -29.22 -4.82 11.82
CA VAL A 200 -29.45 -6.24 11.59
C VAL A 200 -30.26 -6.89 12.71
N PHE A 201 -30.02 -6.51 13.97
CA PHE A 201 -30.68 -7.16 15.11
C PHE A 201 -32.21 -6.98 15.11
N PRO A 202 -32.77 -5.76 14.93
CA PRO A 202 -34.22 -5.60 14.87
C PRO A 202 -34.82 -6.36 13.69
N VAL A 203 -34.22 -6.23 12.50
CA VAL A 203 -34.67 -6.92 11.28
C VAL A 203 -34.73 -8.44 11.50
N SER A 204 -33.72 -9.02 12.13
CA SER A 204 -33.70 -10.44 12.46
C SER A 204 -34.76 -10.81 13.49
N VAL A 205 -34.96 -10.03 14.55
CA VAL A 205 -36.00 -10.31 15.57
C VAL A 205 -37.40 -10.28 14.96
N PHE A 206 -37.70 -9.30 14.09
CA PHE A 206 -38.98 -9.25 13.38
C PHE A 206 -39.13 -10.42 12.40
N ALA A 207 -38.06 -10.84 11.73
CA ALA A 207 -38.08 -12.04 10.91
C ALA A 207 -38.42 -13.29 11.73
N LEU A 208 -37.85 -13.45 12.94
CA LEU A 208 -38.19 -14.55 13.84
C LEU A 208 -39.66 -14.52 14.29
N LYS A 209 -40.20 -13.33 14.57
CA LYS A 209 -41.62 -13.16 14.92
C LYS A 209 -42.55 -13.53 13.78
N GLN A 210 -42.16 -13.23 12.54
CA GLN A 210 -42.90 -13.57 11.32
C GLN A 210 -42.54 -14.98 10.79
N GLU A 211 -42.10 -15.88 11.68
CA GLU A 211 -41.80 -17.29 11.40
C GLU A 211 -40.68 -17.54 10.36
N LEU A 212 -39.90 -16.53 9.99
CA LEU A 212 -38.70 -16.64 9.14
C LEU A 212 -37.47 -17.07 9.98
N TYR A 213 -37.61 -18.16 10.75
CA TYR A 213 -36.65 -18.58 11.78
C TYR A 213 -35.21 -18.70 11.26
N THR A 214 -35.02 -19.42 10.15
CA THR A 214 -33.69 -19.68 9.59
C THR A 214 -32.99 -18.40 9.15
N LEU A 215 -33.71 -17.47 8.51
CA LEU A 215 -33.15 -16.22 8.02
C LEU A 215 -32.79 -15.27 9.16
N GLY A 216 -33.70 -15.12 10.14
CA GLY A 216 -33.43 -14.30 11.32
C GLY A 216 -32.22 -14.80 12.12
N LEU A 217 -32.14 -16.11 12.35
CA LEU A 217 -31.04 -16.72 13.10
C LEU A 217 -29.70 -16.61 12.36
N LEU A 218 -29.66 -16.93 11.06
CA LEU A 218 -28.42 -16.88 10.29
C LEU A 218 -27.92 -15.45 10.06
N ASN A 219 -28.80 -14.44 9.99
CA ASN A 219 -28.36 -13.05 9.97
C ASN A 219 -27.71 -12.63 11.31
N ILE A 220 -28.24 -13.08 12.45
CA ILE A 220 -27.60 -12.86 13.75
C ILE A 220 -26.23 -13.55 13.79
N ILE A 221 -26.16 -14.80 13.35
CA ILE A 221 -24.89 -15.54 13.24
C ILE A 221 -23.92 -14.80 12.32
N GLY A 222 -24.37 -14.29 11.17
CA GLY A 222 -23.56 -13.49 10.25
C GLY A 222 -22.93 -12.28 10.94
N VAL A 223 -23.70 -11.53 11.74
CA VAL A 223 -23.18 -10.42 12.54
C VAL A 223 -22.13 -10.89 13.53
N VAL A 224 -22.38 -11.99 14.25
CA VAL A 224 -21.41 -12.57 15.18
C VAL A 224 -20.13 -12.95 14.43
N LEU A 225 -20.20 -13.67 13.31
CA LEU A 225 -19.05 -14.04 12.49
C LEU A 225 -18.25 -12.81 12.04
N PHE A 226 -18.93 -11.75 11.60
CA PHE A 226 -18.31 -10.49 11.21
C PHE A 226 -17.66 -9.75 12.37
N ILE A 227 -18.21 -9.81 13.58
CA ILE A 227 -17.68 -9.14 14.80
C ILE A 227 -16.60 -9.98 15.49
N VAL A 228 -16.55 -11.30 15.33
CA VAL A 228 -15.52 -12.16 15.94
C VAL A 228 -14.35 -12.50 15.01
N ASP A 229 -14.46 -12.18 13.72
CA ASP A 229 -13.43 -12.48 12.70
C ASP A 229 -13.31 -13.98 12.45
N ALA A 230 -14.46 -14.66 12.38
CA ALA A 230 -14.48 -16.11 12.18
C ALA A 230 -14.23 -16.53 10.73
N ALA A 231 -14.21 -15.59 9.78
CA ALA A 231 -13.99 -15.88 8.35
C ALA A 231 -12.52 -16.18 8.00
N GLY A 232 -11.60 -15.96 8.95
CA GLY A 232 -10.18 -16.23 8.78
C GLY A 232 -9.45 -15.22 7.89
N SER A 233 -8.19 -15.51 7.61
CA SER A 233 -7.34 -14.71 6.73
C SER A 233 -7.73 -14.88 5.28
N ASN A 234 -7.96 -13.78 4.56
CA ASN A 234 -8.08 -13.82 3.11
C ASN A 234 -6.71 -14.20 2.51
N SER A 235 -6.69 -15.12 1.54
CA SER A 235 -5.46 -15.55 0.83
C SER A 235 -4.96 -14.54 -0.21
N TYR A 236 -5.56 -13.35 -0.30
CA TYR A 236 -5.25 -12.27 -1.25
C TYR A 236 -3.80 -11.83 -1.31
N VAL A 237 -3.03 -12.14 -0.29
CA VAL A 237 -1.61 -11.81 -0.14
C VAL A 237 -0.78 -12.51 -1.22
N GLN A 238 -1.33 -13.59 -1.76
CA GLN A 238 -0.81 -14.38 -2.87
C GLN A 238 -1.26 -13.83 -4.24
N ALA A 239 -2.18 -12.86 -4.29
CA ALA A 239 -2.65 -12.30 -5.55
C ALA A 239 -1.59 -11.39 -6.18
N PRO A 240 -1.48 -11.35 -7.52
CA PRO A 240 -0.52 -10.49 -8.20
C PRO A 240 -0.92 -9.01 -8.11
N HIS A 241 0.02 -8.18 -7.67
CA HIS A 241 -0.13 -6.73 -7.62
C HIS A 241 0.56 -6.08 -8.82
N LYS A 242 -0.13 -5.14 -9.45
CA LYS A 242 0.47 -4.22 -10.42
C LYS A 242 0.49 -2.81 -9.87
N TYR A 243 1.66 -2.20 -9.97
CA TYR A 243 1.95 -0.87 -9.48
C TYR A 243 1.97 0.13 -10.63
N THR A 244 1.23 1.23 -10.48
CA THR A 244 1.52 2.43 -11.28
C THR A 244 2.62 3.24 -10.63
N ARG A 245 3.17 4.18 -11.39
CA ARG A 245 4.31 5.01 -10.98
C ARG A 245 4.21 5.61 -9.57
N ASP A 246 3.03 6.09 -9.19
CA ASP A 246 2.77 6.77 -7.92
C ASP A 246 2.66 5.83 -6.70
N THR A 247 2.73 4.53 -6.92
CA THR A 247 2.65 3.46 -5.91
C THR A 247 3.76 2.43 -6.05
N LEU A 248 4.78 2.71 -6.86
CA LEU A 248 5.83 1.77 -7.24
C LEU A 248 6.73 1.48 -6.03
N ARG A 249 6.48 0.33 -5.40
CA ARG A 249 7.04 -0.07 -4.11
C ARG A 249 8.16 -1.07 -4.28
N VAL A 250 9.37 -0.70 -3.86
CA VAL A 250 10.49 -1.63 -3.71
C VAL A 250 10.38 -2.31 -2.37
N VAL A 251 10.10 -3.61 -2.45
CA VAL A 251 9.99 -4.48 -1.29
C VAL A 251 11.36 -4.67 -0.65
N LEU A 252 11.43 -4.46 0.65
CA LEU A 252 12.61 -4.73 1.45
C LEU A 252 12.41 -6.05 2.20
N HIS A 253 13.49 -6.79 2.41
CA HIS A 253 13.41 -8.03 3.16
C HIS A 253 13.06 -7.72 4.62
N THR A 254 12.08 -8.45 5.14
CA THR A 254 11.67 -8.39 6.54
C THR A 254 11.20 -9.78 6.97
N ARG A 255 11.57 -10.16 8.20
CA ARG A 255 11.05 -11.36 8.87
C ARG A 255 9.69 -11.12 9.52
N HIS A 256 9.28 -9.85 9.64
CA HIS A 256 8.02 -9.46 10.22
C HIS A 256 6.90 -9.44 9.16
N ARG A 257 5.64 -9.49 9.61
CA ARG A 257 4.45 -9.38 8.74
C ARG A 257 4.17 -7.95 8.26
N GLU A 258 4.96 -7.01 8.74
CA GLU A 258 4.95 -5.61 8.38
C GLU A 258 6.38 -5.10 8.31
N GLY A 259 6.59 -4.00 7.59
CA GLY A 259 7.91 -3.44 7.43
C GLY A 259 7.91 -2.11 6.71
N THR A 260 9.11 -1.56 6.57
CA THR A 260 9.34 -0.40 5.72
C THR A 260 9.50 -0.85 4.28
N THR A 261 8.83 -0.17 3.38
CA THR A 261 8.93 -0.34 1.93
C THR A 261 9.28 1.02 1.33
N TYR A 262 10.17 1.04 0.34
CA TYR A 262 10.51 2.27 -0.35
C TYR A 262 9.61 2.48 -1.55
N VAL A 263 9.14 3.70 -1.73
CA VAL A 263 8.33 4.10 -2.89
C VAL A 263 9.22 4.94 -3.79
N LEU A 264 9.41 4.47 -5.02
CA LEU A 264 10.21 5.17 -6.01
C LEU A 264 9.59 6.55 -6.32
N PRO A 265 10.43 7.56 -6.65
CA PRO A 265 9.95 8.91 -6.80
C PRO A 265 9.03 9.05 -8.03
N CYS A 266 8.13 10.03 -7.95
CA CYS A 266 7.23 10.41 -9.04
C CYS A 266 7.12 11.94 -9.15
N LEU A 267 6.51 12.45 -10.22
CA LEU A 267 6.50 13.92 -10.43
C LEU A 267 5.81 14.71 -9.32
N ASP A 268 4.89 14.08 -8.58
CA ASP A 268 4.17 14.68 -7.45
C ASP A 268 4.68 14.23 -6.07
N ARG A 269 5.71 13.39 -6.00
CA ARG A 269 6.26 12.87 -4.73
C ARG A 269 7.76 12.57 -4.89
N GLY A 270 8.55 13.02 -3.93
CA GLY A 270 9.93 12.58 -3.80
C GLY A 270 10.05 11.08 -3.47
N PHE A 271 11.29 10.63 -3.28
CA PHE A 271 11.58 9.29 -2.77
C PHE A 271 11.04 9.14 -1.35
N ASP A 272 10.27 8.09 -1.09
CA ASP A 272 9.55 7.93 0.18
C ASP A 272 9.75 6.56 0.81
N ALA A 273 9.51 6.50 2.12
CA ALA A 273 9.51 5.31 2.93
C ALA A 273 8.14 5.19 3.60
N VAL A 274 7.46 4.07 3.36
CA VAL A 274 6.11 3.82 3.85
C VAL A 274 6.13 2.56 4.73
N TRP A 275 5.39 2.60 5.84
CA TRP A 275 5.12 1.42 6.65
C TRP A 275 3.96 0.64 6.05
N GLY A 276 4.13 -0.64 5.81
CA GLY A 276 3.08 -1.45 5.22
C GLY A 276 3.19 -2.91 5.57
N PRO A 277 2.13 -3.67 5.25
CA PRO A 277 2.16 -5.11 5.38
C PRO A 277 3.16 -5.75 4.41
N LYS A 278 3.77 -6.85 4.85
CA LYS A 278 4.53 -7.75 3.99
C LYS A 278 3.54 -8.48 3.07
N ILE A 279 3.64 -8.23 1.77
CA ILE A 279 2.81 -8.89 0.77
C ILE A 279 3.60 -10.09 0.25
N GLU A 280 3.20 -11.29 0.68
CA GLU A 280 3.84 -12.57 0.36
C GLU A 280 4.17 -12.72 -1.13
N ASN A 281 3.23 -12.47 -2.05
CA ASN A 281 3.52 -12.59 -3.49
C ASN A 281 4.62 -11.64 -3.98
N GLU A 282 4.76 -10.46 -3.37
CA GLU A 282 5.78 -9.49 -3.76
C GLU A 282 7.14 -9.80 -3.12
N ASN A 283 7.10 -10.32 -1.89
CA ASN A 283 8.28 -10.73 -1.14
C ASN A 283 8.80 -12.11 -1.56
N GLN A 284 7.99 -12.96 -2.19
CA GLN A 284 8.31 -14.37 -2.44
C GLN A 284 9.65 -14.55 -3.13
N ALA A 285 9.89 -13.85 -4.25
CA ALA A 285 11.15 -13.98 -4.98
C ALA A 285 12.36 -13.48 -4.19
N LEU A 286 12.17 -12.43 -3.37
CA LEU A 286 13.22 -11.89 -2.53
C LEU A 286 13.54 -12.83 -1.36
N ASP A 287 12.51 -13.39 -0.72
CA ASP A 287 12.65 -14.36 0.37
C ASP A 287 13.34 -15.63 -0.15
N GLU A 288 12.92 -16.17 -1.30
CA GLU A 288 13.58 -17.31 -1.96
C GLU A 288 15.05 -17.01 -2.31
N ALA A 289 15.35 -15.81 -2.83
CA ALA A 289 16.71 -15.40 -3.15
C ALA A 289 17.60 -15.29 -1.91
N ILE A 290 17.05 -14.79 -0.80
CA ILE A 290 17.77 -14.66 0.47
C ILE A 290 17.96 -16.01 1.15
N GLU A 291 16.96 -16.90 1.11
CA GLU A 291 17.08 -18.26 1.62
C GLU A 291 18.13 -19.06 0.84
N ALA A 292 18.12 -18.95 -0.49
CA ALA A 292 19.15 -19.57 -1.34
C ALA A 292 20.54 -19.00 -1.02
N PHE A 293 20.65 -17.68 -0.87
CA PHE A 293 21.89 -17.02 -0.49
C PHE A 293 22.41 -17.51 0.89
N GLN A 294 21.53 -17.63 1.88
CA GLN A 294 21.89 -18.17 3.19
C GLN A 294 22.33 -19.64 3.11
N ALA A 295 21.62 -20.46 2.32
CA ALA A 295 21.95 -21.88 2.12
C ALA A 295 23.30 -22.09 1.40
N GLU A 296 23.70 -21.16 0.53
CA GLU A 296 24.99 -21.17 -0.16
C GLU A 296 26.18 -20.73 0.72
N GLY A 297 25.96 -20.44 2.00
CA GLY A 297 26.99 -19.97 2.93
C GLY A 297 27.03 -18.46 3.12
N SER A 298 25.95 -17.75 2.77
CA SER A 298 25.85 -16.29 2.89
C SER A 298 26.99 -15.58 2.13
N TYR A 299 27.70 -14.66 2.78
CA TYR A 299 28.79 -13.88 2.17
C TYR A 299 30.06 -14.71 1.89
N GLY A 300 30.09 -15.99 2.28
CA GLY A 300 31.23 -16.87 2.04
C GLY A 300 31.61 -16.96 0.56
N GLY A 301 32.88 -16.67 0.26
CA GLY A 301 33.40 -16.70 -1.11
C GLY A 301 33.00 -15.50 -1.97
N GLY A 302 32.63 -14.37 -1.36
CA GLY A 302 32.35 -13.13 -2.07
C GLY A 302 31.09 -13.16 -2.93
N LYS A 303 30.11 -14.02 -2.62
CA LYS A 303 28.85 -14.07 -3.37
C LYS A 303 27.87 -12.98 -2.90
N THR A 304 27.02 -12.49 -3.81
CA THR A 304 25.88 -11.62 -3.50
C THR A 304 24.54 -12.34 -3.68
N ILE A 305 23.47 -11.73 -3.16
CA ILE A 305 22.10 -12.20 -3.37
C ILE A 305 21.78 -12.11 -4.87
N ARG A 306 21.31 -13.20 -5.46
CA ARG A 306 20.91 -13.24 -6.88
C ARG A 306 19.58 -12.54 -7.07
N MET A 307 19.60 -11.30 -7.56
CA MET A 307 18.40 -10.46 -7.68
C MET A 307 17.68 -10.58 -9.03
N GLU A 308 18.18 -11.36 -9.99
CA GLU A 308 17.59 -11.46 -11.35
C GLU A 308 16.09 -11.79 -11.34
N LYS A 309 15.70 -12.83 -10.57
CA LYS A 309 14.28 -13.24 -10.43
C LYS A 309 13.46 -12.16 -9.71
N VAL A 310 14.05 -11.49 -8.72
CA VAL A 310 13.41 -10.40 -7.96
C VAL A 310 13.11 -9.22 -8.89
N MET A 311 14.10 -8.81 -9.68
CA MET A 311 14.00 -7.71 -10.64
C MET A 311 13.00 -8.02 -11.76
N ALA A 312 13.03 -9.24 -12.30
CA ALA A 312 12.08 -9.69 -13.31
C ALA A 312 10.63 -9.66 -12.78
N ASN A 313 10.41 -10.18 -11.56
CA ASN A 313 9.10 -10.14 -10.91
C ASN A 313 8.64 -8.70 -10.67
N PHE A 314 9.53 -7.83 -10.16
CA PHE A 314 9.24 -6.42 -9.97
C PHE A 314 8.85 -5.71 -11.28
N ASN A 315 9.54 -6.01 -12.38
CA ASN A 315 9.21 -5.48 -13.70
C ASN A 315 7.83 -5.94 -14.18
N THR A 316 7.49 -7.23 -14.02
CA THR A 316 6.15 -7.73 -14.39
C THR A 316 5.02 -7.18 -13.52
N ALA A 317 5.34 -6.79 -12.27
CA ALA A 317 4.45 -6.10 -11.36
C ALA A 317 4.35 -4.59 -11.64
N SER A 318 5.09 -4.05 -12.61
CA SER A 318 5.03 -2.62 -12.94
C SER A 318 4.10 -2.35 -14.14
N ASN A 319 3.32 -1.28 -14.07
CA ASN A 319 2.47 -0.79 -15.16
C ASN A 319 2.79 0.69 -15.40
N LEU A 320 3.87 0.93 -16.15
CA LEU A 320 4.46 2.25 -16.36
C LEU A 320 4.24 2.72 -17.80
N THR A 321 3.83 3.98 -17.94
CA THR A 321 3.69 4.62 -19.26
C THR A 321 5.05 5.06 -19.81
N LYS A 322 5.10 5.46 -21.08
CA LYS A 322 6.31 6.02 -21.70
C LYS A 322 6.85 7.22 -20.92
N ASP A 323 5.96 8.13 -20.51
CA ASP A 323 6.31 9.33 -19.74
C ASP A 323 6.81 8.99 -18.33
N ASP A 324 6.33 7.86 -17.78
CA ASP A 324 6.78 7.36 -16.48
C ASP A 324 8.22 6.90 -16.52
N ILE A 325 8.54 6.05 -17.49
CA ILE A 325 9.91 5.57 -17.73
C ILE A 325 10.84 6.74 -18.10
N GLY A 326 10.42 7.64 -18.99
CA GLY A 326 11.22 8.78 -19.40
C GLY A 326 11.57 9.71 -18.24
N ALA A 327 10.64 9.96 -17.32
CA ALA A 327 10.91 10.79 -16.17
C ALA A 327 11.71 10.07 -15.06
N LEU A 328 11.54 8.75 -14.90
CA LEU A 328 12.41 7.94 -14.03
C LEU A 328 13.86 7.95 -14.55
N ALA A 329 14.05 7.80 -15.85
CA ALA A 329 15.36 7.90 -16.50
C ALA A 329 15.99 9.29 -16.34
N ARG A 330 15.21 10.37 -16.50
CA ARG A 330 15.71 11.73 -16.26
C ARG A 330 16.15 11.95 -14.82
N TRP A 331 15.41 11.42 -13.84
CA TRP A 331 15.83 11.47 -12.45
C TRP A 331 17.12 10.67 -12.22
N LEU A 332 17.22 9.45 -12.75
CA LEU A 332 18.35 8.55 -12.54
C LEU A 332 19.64 8.95 -13.25
N TYR A 333 19.58 9.62 -14.40
CA TYR A 333 20.74 9.92 -15.25
C TYR A 333 21.04 11.41 -15.43
N THR A 334 20.06 12.27 -15.13
CA THR A 334 20.19 13.72 -15.22
C THR A 334 19.52 14.40 -14.02
N PRO A 335 19.91 14.06 -12.76
CA PRO A 335 19.33 14.67 -11.59
C PRO A 335 19.53 16.18 -11.63
N SER A 336 18.52 16.92 -11.19
CA SER A 336 18.52 18.38 -11.18
C SER A 336 17.90 18.89 -9.89
N PRO A 337 18.40 20.00 -9.30
CA PRO A 337 17.84 20.56 -8.07
C PRO A 337 16.38 21.00 -8.22
N ILE A 338 15.92 21.25 -9.44
CA ILE A 338 14.55 21.67 -9.75
C ILE A 338 13.62 20.45 -9.91
N ASN A 339 14.18 19.24 -10.07
CA ASN A 339 13.38 18.04 -10.29
C ASN A 339 12.69 17.62 -8.98
N PRO A 340 11.33 17.62 -8.90
CA PRO A 340 10.61 17.25 -7.68
C PRO A 340 10.87 15.80 -7.26
N MET A 341 11.33 14.94 -8.17
CA MET A 341 11.70 13.55 -7.89
C MET A 341 12.95 13.43 -7.02
N CYS A 342 13.83 14.44 -7.02
CA CYS A 342 15.02 14.46 -6.17
C CYS A 342 14.71 14.73 -4.70
N LYS A 343 13.46 15.06 -4.33
CA LYS A 343 13.10 15.32 -2.94
C LYS A 343 13.11 14.03 -2.11
N ILE A 344 13.56 14.08 -0.86
CA ILE A 344 13.25 13.06 0.15
C ILE A 344 11.90 13.40 0.80
N ALA A 345 10.89 12.58 0.58
CA ALA A 345 9.55 12.78 1.13
C ALA A 345 9.39 12.20 2.55
N CYS A 346 10.20 11.20 2.89
CA CYS A 346 10.24 10.55 4.20
C CYS A 346 11.15 11.28 5.20
N LYS A 347 11.30 10.73 6.43
CA LYS A 347 12.24 11.22 7.42
C LYS A 347 13.60 10.57 7.19
N ARG A 348 14.65 11.35 6.96
CA ARG A 348 16.02 10.84 7.01
C ARG A 348 16.44 10.69 8.47
N LYS A 349 16.96 9.52 8.85
CA LYS A 349 17.48 9.28 10.20
C LYS A 349 18.73 10.15 10.40
N GLU A 350 18.78 10.86 11.52
CA GLU A 350 19.90 11.73 11.87
C GLU A 350 21.20 10.93 11.91
N ASN A 351 22.29 11.56 11.46
CA ASN A 351 23.63 10.96 11.43
C ASN A 351 23.63 9.59 10.74
N THR A 352 22.90 9.44 9.63
CA THR A 352 23.01 8.26 8.76
C THR A 352 23.18 8.66 7.31
N HIS A 353 24.14 8.03 6.65
CA HIS A 353 24.42 8.27 5.24
C HIS A 353 23.47 7.49 4.33
N LEU A 354 23.30 7.96 3.10
CA LEU A 354 22.36 7.36 2.14
C LEU A 354 22.89 6.09 1.47
N LEU A 355 24.18 5.77 1.66
CA LEU A 355 24.85 4.57 1.16
C LEU A 355 24.47 3.34 1.99
N ALA A 356 23.21 2.93 1.90
CA ALA A 356 22.69 1.77 2.60
C ALA A 356 22.10 0.77 1.61
N PHE A 357 22.19 -0.51 1.94
CA PHE A 357 21.68 -1.61 1.11
C PHE A 357 20.22 -1.38 0.66
N SER A 358 19.34 -0.95 1.56
CA SER A 358 17.93 -0.71 1.21
C SER A 358 17.74 0.37 0.14
N VAL A 359 18.51 1.46 0.21
CA VAL A 359 18.45 2.56 -0.76
C VAL A 359 19.08 2.12 -2.07
N MET A 360 20.25 1.49 -2.02
CA MET A 360 20.97 1.03 -3.22
C MET A 360 20.16 -0.03 -3.97
N SER A 361 19.54 -0.96 -3.25
CA SER A 361 18.59 -1.93 -3.82
C SER A 361 17.43 -1.23 -4.52
N ALA A 362 16.82 -0.20 -3.93
CA ALA A 362 15.75 0.55 -4.57
C ALA A 362 16.20 1.30 -5.83
N LEU A 363 17.42 1.86 -5.84
CA LEU A 363 17.99 2.49 -7.03
C LEU A 363 18.26 1.47 -8.14
N TRP A 364 18.75 0.28 -7.80
CA TRP A 364 18.93 -0.80 -8.77
C TRP A 364 17.61 -1.26 -9.38
N HIS A 365 16.55 -1.40 -8.57
CA HIS A 365 15.20 -1.68 -9.09
C HIS A 365 14.71 -0.59 -10.06
N ALA A 366 14.95 0.68 -9.73
CA ALA A 366 14.58 1.80 -10.59
C ALA A 366 15.33 1.77 -11.94
N GLU A 367 16.64 1.51 -11.91
CA GLU A 367 17.46 1.39 -13.10
C GLU A 367 17.01 0.20 -13.97
N TYR A 368 16.77 -0.95 -13.36
CA TYR A 368 16.32 -2.15 -14.06
C TYR A 368 15.05 -1.87 -14.88
N LEU A 369 14.08 -1.17 -14.29
CA LEU A 369 12.86 -0.77 -15.00
C LEU A 369 13.14 0.11 -16.21
N VAL A 370 14.06 1.07 -16.10
CA VAL A 370 14.46 1.93 -17.22
C VAL A 370 15.14 1.12 -18.32
N MET A 371 16.03 0.19 -17.94
CA MET A 371 16.75 -0.66 -18.89
C MET A 371 15.83 -1.61 -19.66
N MET A 372 14.86 -2.22 -18.96
CA MET A 372 13.87 -3.10 -19.58
C MET A 372 12.91 -2.35 -20.53
N HIS A 373 12.79 -1.03 -20.39
CA HIS A 373 11.92 -0.17 -21.19
C HIS A 373 12.69 0.88 -21.98
N THR A 374 13.92 0.60 -22.40
CA THR A 374 14.77 1.51 -23.19
C THR A 374 14.09 2.01 -24.47
N ALA A 375 13.23 1.21 -25.09
CA ALA A 375 12.43 1.60 -26.26
C ALA A 375 11.45 2.76 -25.99
N TYR A 376 11.15 3.05 -24.71
CA TYR A 376 10.27 4.14 -24.30
C TYR A 376 11.02 5.46 -24.10
N LEU A 377 12.36 5.44 -24.12
CA LEU A 377 13.16 6.63 -23.92
C LEU A 377 13.24 7.49 -25.18
N ASP A 378 13.43 8.79 -24.99
CA ASP A 378 13.78 9.70 -26.08
C ASP A 378 15.14 9.33 -26.66
N LYS A 379 15.37 9.58 -27.96
CA LYS A 379 16.57 9.10 -28.68
C LYS A 379 17.89 9.49 -28.00
N ASP A 380 17.97 10.69 -27.40
CA ASP A 380 19.15 11.14 -26.66
C ASP A 380 19.40 10.29 -25.41
N LEU A 381 18.38 10.10 -24.57
CA LEU A 381 18.46 9.25 -23.38
C LEU A 381 18.67 7.77 -23.74
N ALA A 382 17.99 7.28 -24.77
CA ALA A 382 18.16 5.92 -25.28
C ALA A 382 19.60 5.68 -25.74
N SER A 383 20.20 6.64 -26.46
CA SER A 383 21.60 6.57 -26.89
C SER A 383 22.55 6.57 -25.69
N LYS A 384 22.34 7.46 -24.72
CA LYS A 384 23.14 7.52 -23.48
C LYS A 384 23.06 6.21 -22.69
N THR A 385 21.85 5.71 -22.44
CA THR A 385 21.63 4.43 -21.74
C THR A 385 22.18 3.22 -22.49
N ALA A 386 22.13 3.21 -23.83
CA ALA A 386 22.69 2.13 -24.65
C ALA A 386 24.23 2.13 -24.62
N LYS A 387 24.86 3.31 -24.68
CA LYS A 387 26.31 3.46 -24.48
C LYS A 387 26.74 2.88 -23.14
N LEU A 388 25.97 3.21 -22.10
CA LEU A 388 26.19 2.72 -20.74
C LEU A 388 26.11 1.16 -20.67
N ARG A 389 25.07 0.56 -21.24
CA ARG A 389 24.89 -0.91 -21.23
C ARG A 389 26.02 -1.68 -21.92
N ASN A 390 26.57 -1.17 -23.02
CA ASN A 390 27.58 -1.88 -23.82
C ASN A 390 28.95 -2.02 -23.12
N ILE A 391 29.23 -1.22 -22.10
CA ILE A 391 30.55 -1.19 -21.43
C ILE A 391 30.50 -1.95 -20.09
N LYS A 392 29.38 -2.61 -19.73
CA LYS A 392 29.04 -2.99 -18.34
C LYS A 392 28.96 -1.78 -17.40
N SER A 393 28.63 -0.61 -17.95
CA SER A 393 28.84 0.68 -17.29
C SER A 393 27.54 1.44 -17.16
N THR A 394 26.78 1.31 -16.08
CA THR A 394 25.63 2.21 -15.90
C THR A 394 25.99 3.47 -15.10
N GLY A 395 25.18 4.52 -15.17
CA GLY A 395 25.47 5.80 -14.50
C GLY A 395 26.26 6.83 -15.34
N LEU A 396 25.78 8.08 -15.39
CA LEU A 396 26.40 9.18 -16.13
C LEU A 396 27.18 10.10 -15.19
N ASN A 397 28.49 10.26 -15.39
CA ASN A 397 29.23 11.32 -14.70
C ASN A 397 28.69 12.67 -15.21
N LEU A 398 28.23 13.52 -14.30
CA LEU A 398 27.56 14.78 -14.64
C LEU A 398 28.55 15.89 -15.02
N ASP A 399 29.81 15.74 -14.60
CA ASP A 399 30.86 16.75 -14.74
C ASP A 399 31.74 16.51 -15.97
N VAL A 400 31.85 15.24 -16.41
CA VAL A 400 32.64 14.84 -17.58
C VAL A 400 31.74 14.16 -18.60
N SER A 401 31.56 14.80 -19.75
CA SER A 401 30.74 14.27 -20.83
C SER A 401 31.15 12.84 -21.19
N GLU A 402 30.24 11.89 -20.99
CA GLU A 402 30.33 10.49 -21.41
C GLU A 402 31.19 9.53 -20.57
N SER A 403 31.70 9.90 -19.38
CA SER A 403 32.36 8.92 -18.49
C SER A 403 31.38 8.24 -17.52
N GLN A 404 31.66 6.98 -17.19
CA GLN A 404 30.91 6.21 -16.19
C GLN A 404 31.17 6.79 -14.79
N ILE A 405 30.12 6.90 -13.98
CA ILE A 405 30.23 7.31 -12.58
C ILE A 405 31.15 6.35 -11.84
N GLY A 406 32.11 6.92 -11.12
CA GLY A 406 32.99 6.19 -10.22
C GLY A 406 34.01 5.27 -10.85
N ARG A 407 34.32 5.47 -12.13
CA ARG A 407 35.40 4.76 -12.84
C ARG A 407 36.78 5.38 -12.65
N GLN A 408 36.88 6.50 -11.93
CA GLN A 408 38.18 7.11 -11.64
C GLN A 408 39.01 6.18 -10.76
N ASP A 409 40.33 6.20 -10.94
CA ASP A 409 41.24 5.34 -10.18
C ASP A 409 41.25 5.72 -8.69
N GLY A 410 41.46 4.71 -7.84
CA GLY A 410 41.53 4.88 -6.39
C GLY A 410 40.22 5.34 -5.75
N ILE A 411 40.33 6.08 -4.65
CA ILE A 411 39.18 6.52 -3.82
C ILE A 411 38.31 7.58 -4.51
N GLU A 412 38.85 8.30 -5.49
CA GLU A 412 38.11 9.35 -6.20
C GLU A 412 36.95 8.77 -7.03
N GLY A 413 37.10 7.57 -7.57
CA GLY A 413 35.99 6.86 -8.21
C GLY A 413 34.84 6.59 -7.24
N TYR A 414 35.15 6.07 -6.06
CA TYR A 414 34.16 5.89 -5.01
C TYR A 414 33.49 7.23 -4.63
N LYS A 415 34.26 8.30 -4.38
CA LYS A 415 33.73 9.62 -4.00
C LYS A 415 32.79 10.21 -5.06
N ASP A 416 33.17 10.15 -6.34
CA ASP A 416 32.34 10.58 -7.46
C ASP A 416 30.99 9.86 -7.45
N ALA A 417 31.03 8.54 -7.24
CA ALA A 417 29.83 7.73 -7.15
C ALA A 417 28.96 8.11 -5.95
N VAL A 418 29.56 8.33 -4.78
CA VAL A 418 28.83 8.78 -3.59
C VAL A 418 28.17 10.13 -3.83
N LYS A 419 28.87 11.12 -4.38
CA LYS A 419 28.29 12.44 -4.71
C LYS A 419 27.06 12.29 -5.60
N TYR A 420 27.14 11.41 -6.59
CA TYR A 420 26.02 11.14 -7.48
C TYR A 420 24.78 10.61 -6.74
N ILE A 421 24.94 9.68 -5.80
CA ILE A 421 23.83 9.19 -4.97
C ILE A 421 23.15 10.36 -4.26
N TYR A 422 23.92 11.28 -3.65
CA TYR A 422 23.36 12.43 -2.95
C TYR A 422 22.64 13.41 -3.90
N HIS A 423 23.12 13.57 -5.14
CA HIS A 423 22.44 14.35 -6.17
C HIS A 423 21.06 13.78 -6.53
N LEU A 424 20.89 12.45 -6.57
CA LEU A 424 19.58 11.81 -6.77
C LEU A 424 18.58 12.18 -5.67
N PHE A 425 19.06 12.57 -4.48
CA PHE A 425 18.27 12.99 -3.33
C PHE A 425 18.30 14.50 -3.08
N GLY A 426 18.71 15.28 -4.08
CA GLY A 426 18.61 16.75 -4.04
C GLY A 426 19.71 17.45 -3.25
N ILE A 427 20.74 16.71 -2.82
CA ILE A 427 21.86 17.24 -2.04
C ILE A 427 23.03 17.46 -3.01
N PHE A 428 23.02 18.59 -3.71
CA PHE A 428 24.05 18.98 -4.70
C PHE A 428 25.23 19.75 -4.12
N ASP A 429 25.10 20.20 -2.88
CA ASP A 429 26.10 20.97 -2.17
C ASP A 429 27.02 19.99 -1.42
N GLU A 430 28.30 19.94 -1.80
CA GLU A 430 29.28 18.99 -1.24
C GLU A 430 29.41 19.13 0.28
N GLU A 431 29.23 20.33 0.82
CA GLU A 431 29.30 20.57 2.27
C GLU A 431 28.15 19.89 3.05
N LYS A 432 27.05 19.55 2.36
CA LYS A 432 25.89 18.87 2.93
C LYS A 432 25.91 17.36 2.74
N ILE A 433 26.88 16.85 1.98
CA ILE A 433 27.10 15.41 1.85
C ILE A 433 27.78 14.92 3.14
N ASP A 434 27.38 13.75 3.63
CA ASP A 434 27.97 13.23 4.86
C ASP A 434 29.46 12.93 4.65
N LYS A 435 30.32 13.55 5.46
CA LYS A 435 31.77 13.42 5.32
C LYS A 435 32.24 11.97 5.44
N ASP A 436 31.66 11.22 6.37
CA ASP A 436 31.97 9.80 6.56
C ASP A 436 31.54 8.91 5.37
N ALA A 437 30.61 9.38 4.55
CA ALA A 437 30.23 8.69 3.30
C ALA A 437 31.24 8.97 2.17
N LEU A 438 31.84 10.17 2.13
CA LEU A 438 32.86 10.53 1.14
C LEU A 438 34.25 10.02 1.54
N SER A 439 34.52 9.93 2.82
CA SER A 439 35.83 9.56 3.37
C SER A 439 35.60 8.61 4.53
N PRO A 440 35.52 7.30 4.26
CA PRO A 440 35.24 6.31 5.30
C PRO A 440 36.27 6.38 6.43
N THR A 441 35.79 6.50 7.66
CA THR A 441 36.61 6.66 8.87
C THR A 441 36.67 5.38 9.72
N SER A 442 35.99 4.31 9.29
CA SER A 442 35.92 3.06 10.01
C SER A 442 37.29 2.35 10.11
N PRO A 443 37.53 1.56 11.16
CA PRO A 443 38.74 0.74 11.25
C PRO A 443 38.78 -0.28 10.11
N LEU A 444 39.99 -0.58 9.64
CA LEU A 444 40.22 -1.61 8.63
C LEU A 444 39.80 -2.98 9.17
N PRO A 445 38.98 -3.76 8.45
CA PRO A 445 38.64 -5.11 8.89
C PRO A 445 39.87 -6.02 8.85
N GLU A 446 39.98 -6.96 9.79
CA GLU A 446 41.08 -7.95 9.80
C GLU A 446 40.90 -9.00 8.68
N GLU A 447 39.65 -9.38 8.44
CA GLU A 447 39.23 -10.29 7.39
C GLU A 447 38.07 -9.66 6.61
N SER A 448 38.10 -9.86 5.29
CA SER A 448 37.07 -9.43 4.36
C SER A 448 36.41 -10.65 3.73
N VAL A 449 35.09 -10.63 3.61
CA VAL A 449 34.32 -11.66 2.89
C VAL A 449 34.68 -11.74 1.41
N VAL A 450 35.29 -10.67 0.88
CA VAL A 450 35.65 -10.50 -0.53
C VAL A 450 37.13 -10.79 -0.80
N PHE A 451 38.02 -10.36 0.10
CA PHE A 451 39.48 -10.45 -0.08
C PHE A 451 40.17 -11.47 0.85
N GLY A 452 39.44 -12.08 1.78
CA GLY A 452 40.03 -12.92 2.82
C GLY A 452 40.85 -12.07 3.79
N LYS A 453 42.09 -12.46 4.08
CA LYS A 453 42.96 -11.69 4.98
C LYS A 453 43.32 -10.34 4.37
N VAL A 454 42.99 -9.26 5.07
CA VAL A 454 43.17 -7.90 4.57
C VAL A 454 44.64 -7.48 4.65
N THR A 455 45.21 -7.02 3.53
CA THR A 455 46.62 -6.61 3.42
C THR A 455 46.80 -5.13 3.09
N PHE A 456 45.71 -4.38 2.96
CA PHE A 456 45.72 -2.94 2.66
C PHE A 456 46.26 -2.12 3.85
N LYS A 457 46.84 -0.95 3.56
CA LYS A 457 47.43 -0.09 4.60
C LYS A 457 46.41 0.85 5.23
N THR A 458 45.39 1.24 4.48
CA THR A 458 44.37 2.21 4.90
C THR A 458 42.97 1.74 4.55
N ILE A 459 41.97 2.27 5.26
CA ILE A 459 40.56 2.03 4.94
C ILE A 459 40.19 2.58 3.56
N GLU A 460 40.81 3.68 3.13
CA GLU A 460 40.58 4.26 1.80
C GLU A 460 41.07 3.34 0.67
N GLU A 461 42.26 2.73 0.83
CA GLU A 461 42.76 1.72 -0.12
C GLU A 461 41.80 0.53 -0.20
N TYR A 462 41.39 -0.01 0.94
CA TYR A 462 40.41 -1.10 0.98
C TYR A 462 39.06 -0.72 0.35
N THR A 463 38.56 0.48 0.63
CA THR A 463 37.29 0.98 0.07
C THR A 463 37.38 1.12 -1.45
N ALA A 464 38.47 1.69 -1.95
CA ALA A 464 38.70 1.86 -3.38
C ALA A 464 38.76 0.51 -4.09
N GLU A 465 39.53 -0.44 -3.56
CA GLU A 465 39.66 -1.78 -4.14
C GLU A 465 38.34 -2.57 -4.08
N LEU A 466 37.60 -2.47 -2.97
CA LEU A 466 36.27 -3.07 -2.85
C LEU A 466 35.30 -2.48 -3.87
N TRP A 467 35.31 -1.15 -4.04
CA TRP A 467 34.49 -0.46 -5.03
C TRP A 467 34.82 -0.90 -6.46
N HIS A 468 36.10 -0.92 -6.84
CA HIS A 468 36.55 -1.37 -8.16
C HIS A 468 36.12 -2.80 -8.44
N LYS A 469 36.31 -3.70 -7.47
CA LYS A 469 35.85 -5.08 -7.60
C LYS A 469 34.33 -5.19 -7.82
N CYS A 470 33.54 -4.44 -7.06
CA CYS A 470 32.08 -4.41 -7.26
C CYS A 470 31.72 -3.88 -8.64
N LEU A 471 32.43 -2.86 -9.13
CA LEU A 471 32.19 -2.26 -10.43
C LEU A 471 32.51 -3.22 -11.59
N ASP A 472 33.57 -4.02 -11.46
CA ASP A 472 34.01 -4.97 -12.48
C ASP A 472 33.13 -6.23 -12.55
N GLU A 473 32.62 -6.69 -11.41
CA GLU A 473 31.84 -7.92 -11.30
C GLU A 473 30.34 -7.72 -11.57
N GLN A 474 29.79 -6.55 -11.25
CA GLN A 474 28.36 -6.29 -11.38
C GLN A 474 27.98 -5.72 -12.75
N GLU A 475 26.72 -5.88 -13.12
CA GLU A 475 26.17 -5.49 -14.43
C GLU A 475 25.92 -3.97 -14.58
N SER A 476 25.93 -3.25 -13.46
CA SER A 476 25.50 -1.85 -13.37
C SER A 476 26.13 -1.16 -12.16
N VAL A 477 26.21 0.18 -12.15
CA VAL A 477 26.70 0.98 -11.01
C VAL A 477 25.79 0.86 -9.80
N PHE A 478 24.46 0.82 -9.97
CA PHE A 478 23.57 0.64 -8.82
C PHE A 478 23.62 -0.80 -8.28
N ALA A 479 23.83 -1.80 -9.14
CA ALA A 479 24.14 -3.17 -8.72
C ALA A 479 25.48 -3.24 -7.98
N ALA A 480 26.51 -2.56 -8.48
CA ALA A 480 27.81 -2.43 -7.83
C ALA A 480 27.69 -1.75 -6.46
N PHE A 481 26.90 -0.69 -6.34
CA PHE A 481 26.59 -0.06 -5.06
C PHE A 481 25.85 -0.97 -4.10
N CYS A 482 24.89 -1.75 -4.61
CA CYS A 482 24.16 -2.70 -3.81
C CYS A 482 25.11 -3.78 -3.26
N ALA A 483 25.99 -4.32 -4.12
CA ALA A 483 27.03 -5.28 -3.73
C ALA A 483 28.03 -4.67 -2.74
N PHE A 484 28.53 -3.46 -3.01
CA PHE A 484 29.42 -2.71 -2.14
C PHE A 484 28.79 -2.52 -0.75
N ALA A 485 27.57 -2.02 -0.68
CA ALA A 485 26.87 -1.82 0.60
C ALA A 485 26.67 -3.13 1.37
N THR A 486 26.45 -4.23 0.64
CA THR A 486 26.34 -5.57 1.23
C THR A 486 27.68 -6.05 1.80
N TYR A 487 28.76 -6.02 1.04
CA TYR A 487 30.08 -6.46 1.52
C TYR A 487 30.61 -5.56 2.63
N TRP A 488 30.42 -4.24 2.49
CA TRP A 488 30.82 -3.27 3.50
C TRP A 488 30.12 -3.50 4.84
N SER A 489 28.81 -3.76 4.82
CA SER A 489 28.05 -4.11 6.03
C SER A 489 28.48 -5.47 6.60
N ALA A 490 28.86 -6.43 5.76
CA ALA A 490 29.38 -7.72 6.23
C ALA A 490 30.77 -7.62 6.89
N ASP A 491 31.66 -6.80 6.33
CA ASP A 491 33.05 -6.69 6.78
C ASP A 491 33.21 -5.76 7.99
N ILE A 492 32.51 -4.61 7.98
CA ILE A 492 32.70 -3.55 8.98
C ILE A 492 31.49 -3.46 9.93
N GLY A 493 30.38 -4.10 9.60
CA GLY A 493 29.16 -4.08 10.41
C GLY A 493 28.30 -2.83 10.25
N ASP A 494 27.08 -2.92 10.78
CA ASP A 494 26.19 -1.78 10.93
C ASP A 494 26.50 -1.05 12.24
N ASN A 495 27.00 0.18 12.15
CA ASN A 495 27.21 1.05 13.31
C ASN A 495 26.40 2.35 13.18
N PRO A 496 25.19 2.43 13.77
CA PRO A 496 24.33 3.60 13.63
C PRO A 496 24.93 4.89 14.22
N SER A 497 25.86 4.81 15.17
CA SER A 497 26.53 6.01 15.71
C SER A 497 27.53 6.62 14.74
N GLU A 498 27.99 5.86 13.75
CA GLU A 498 28.97 6.29 12.73
C GLU A 498 28.33 6.47 11.34
N GLY A 499 27.01 6.68 11.25
CA GLY A 499 26.39 6.82 9.93
C GLY A 499 25.86 5.53 9.31
N ARG A 500 26.33 4.37 9.78
CA ARG A 500 26.19 3.08 9.10
C ARG A 500 24.90 2.38 9.55
N HIS A 501 23.88 2.41 8.71
CA HIS A 501 22.58 1.80 9.01
C HIS A 501 21.92 1.27 7.74
N GLN A 502 21.37 0.06 7.78
CA GLN A 502 20.71 -0.56 6.61
C GLN A 502 19.47 0.20 6.11
N PHE A 503 18.81 1.01 6.95
CA PHE A 503 17.59 1.76 6.63
C PHE A 503 17.71 3.24 7.01
N PRO A 504 18.43 4.07 6.24
CA PRO A 504 18.69 5.47 6.57
C PRO A 504 17.44 6.35 6.38
N LEU A 505 16.49 5.88 5.56
CA LEU A 505 15.20 6.54 5.33
C LEU A 505 14.12 5.85 6.16
N GLN A 506 13.45 6.63 7.00
CA GLN A 506 12.43 6.21 7.95
C GLN A 506 11.06 6.75 7.58
N VAL A 507 10.05 5.94 7.86
CA VAL A 507 8.63 6.31 7.74
C VAL A 507 8.31 7.44 8.72
N HIS A 508 7.50 8.43 8.31
CA HIS A 508 7.03 9.50 9.22
C HIS A 508 6.14 8.97 10.35
N GLY A 509 5.49 7.83 10.11
CA GLY A 509 4.63 7.16 11.09
C GLY A 509 4.03 5.89 10.50
N ARG A 510 3.11 5.28 11.25
CA ARG A 510 2.40 4.07 10.83
C ARG A 510 1.06 4.36 10.13
N GLY A 511 0.90 5.56 9.55
CA GLY A 511 -0.29 5.89 8.76
C GLY A 511 -0.43 5.04 7.48
N GLY A 512 0.66 4.41 7.03
CA GLY A 512 0.69 3.67 5.79
C GLY A 512 0.55 4.55 4.55
N ASP A 513 0.19 3.95 3.42
CA ASP A 513 -0.24 4.66 2.21
C ASP A 513 -1.56 4.10 1.70
N ILE A 514 -2.00 4.60 0.54
CA ILE A 514 -3.23 4.16 -0.14
C ILE A 514 -3.26 2.65 -0.46
N VAL A 515 -2.11 2.04 -0.73
CA VAL A 515 -2.03 0.61 -1.03
C VAL A 515 -2.27 -0.19 0.24
N THR A 516 -1.60 0.20 1.33
CA THR A 516 -1.82 -0.39 2.66
C THR A 516 -3.30 -0.26 3.08
N TRP A 517 -3.91 0.89 2.83
CA TRP A 517 -5.34 1.12 3.06
C TRP A 517 -6.22 0.15 2.28
N HIS A 518 -6.00 -0.01 0.97
CA HIS A 518 -6.77 -0.93 0.12
C HIS A 518 -6.64 -2.39 0.57
N VAL A 519 -5.40 -2.83 0.83
CA VAL A 519 -5.09 -4.17 1.33
C VAL A 519 -5.93 -4.50 2.56
N ILE A 520 -6.02 -3.56 3.50
CA ILE A 520 -6.66 -3.82 4.78
C ILE A 520 -8.19 -3.75 4.69
N TRP A 521 -8.75 -2.79 3.95
CA TRP A 521 -10.19 -2.75 3.72
C TRP A 521 -10.71 -3.96 2.97
N ARG A 522 -9.90 -4.58 2.12
CA ARG A 522 -10.28 -5.81 1.43
C ARG A 522 -10.46 -7.00 2.37
N GLN A 523 -9.67 -7.08 3.44
CA GLN A 523 -9.89 -8.08 4.49
C GLN A 523 -11.26 -7.84 5.16
N ALA A 524 -11.63 -6.58 5.43
CA ALA A 524 -12.95 -6.24 5.97
C ALA A 524 -14.09 -6.66 5.02
N TRP A 525 -13.93 -6.39 3.72
CA TRP A 525 -14.88 -6.80 2.68
C TRP A 525 -15.02 -8.31 2.57
N TYR A 526 -13.91 -9.04 2.58
CA TYR A 526 -13.91 -10.51 2.57
C TYR A 526 -14.71 -11.09 3.74
N GLN A 527 -14.46 -10.59 4.96
CA GLN A 527 -15.18 -11.04 6.14
C GLN A 527 -16.68 -10.71 6.05
N ALA A 528 -17.03 -9.53 5.57
CA ALA A 528 -18.43 -9.12 5.40
C ALA A 528 -19.15 -9.97 4.35
N VAL A 529 -18.48 -10.31 3.25
CA VAL A 529 -19.03 -11.19 2.20
C VAL A 529 -19.30 -12.60 2.77
N ILE A 530 -18.36 -13.18 3.53
CA ILE A 530 -18.56 -14.50 4.15
C ILE A 530 -19.69 -14.46 5.18
N ALA A 531 -19.68 -13.46 6.07
CA ALA A 531 -20.74 -13.27 7.06
C ALA A 531 -22.13 -13.15 6.42
N GLN A 532 -22.23 -12.39 5.33
CA GLN A 532 -23.48 -12.18 4.61
C GLN A 532 -23.91 -13.43 3.83
N LEU A 533 -22.97 -14.17 3.25
CA LEU A 533 -23.21 -15.46 2.61
C LEU A 533 -23.80 -16.48 3.59
N THR A 534 -23.32 -16.51 4.84
CA THR A 534 -23.92 -17.35 5.89
C THR A 534 -25.38 -16.99 6.11
N GLY A 535 -25.69 -15.70 6.28
CA GLY A 535 -27.05 -15.18 6.44
C GLY A 535 -27.98 -15.54 5.27
N MET A 536 -27.46 -15.52 4.05
CA MET A 536 -28.22 -15.72 2.82
C MET A 536 -28.24 -17.16 2.31
N SER A 537 -27.48 -18.06 2.93
CA SER A 537 -27.36 -19.45 2.48
C SER A 537 -28.70 -20.19 2.30
N PRO A 538 -29.77 -19.99 3.10
CA PRO A 538 -31.05 -20.66 2.87
C PRO A 538 -31.74 -20.15 1.61
N ILE A 539 -31.65 -18.85 1.34
CA ILE A 539 -32.25 -18.21 0.16
C ILE A 539 -31.59 -18.78 -1.11
N ILE A 540 -30.27 -18.83 -1.09
CA ILE A 540 -29.45 -19.36 -2.19
C ILE A 540 -29.76 -20.83 -2.43
N THR A 541 -29.79 -21.63 -1.36
CA THR A 541 -30.07 -23.07 -1.45
C THR A 541 -31.49 -23.33 -1.95
N SER A 542 -32.48 -22.60 -1.44
CA SER A 542 -33.87 -22.72 -1.86
C SER A 542 -34.06 -22.38 -3.33
N ALA A 543 -33.46 -21.28 -3.81
CA ALA A 543 -33.51 -20.89 -5.21
C ALA A 543 -32.80 -21.90 -6.12
N PHE A 544 -31.66 -22.44 -5.69
CA PHE A 544 -30.93 -23.46 -6.43
C PHE A 544 -31.73 -24.76 -6.57
N LEU A 545 -32.32 -25.26 -5.47
CA LEU A 545 -33.17 -26.45 -5.49
C LEU A 545 -34.40 -26.23 -6.37
N ALA A 546 -35.06 -25.08 -6.26
CA ALA A 546 -36.20 -24.75 -7.10
C ALA A 546 -35.84 -24.76 -8.59
N GLY A 547 -34.69 -24.20 -8.98
CA GLY A 547 -34.23 -24.23 -10.36
C GLY A 547 -33.79 -25.60 -10.88
N ILE A 548 -33.47 -26.56 -9.99
CA ILE A 548 -33.19 -27.95 -10.39
C ILE A 548 -34.48 -28.75 -10.62
N PHE A 549 -35.51 -28.47 -9.82
CA PHE A 549 -36.77 -29.22 -9.86
C PHE A 549 -37.80 -28.65 -10.85
N GLN A 550 -37.56 -27.47 -11.40
CA GLN A 550 -38.24 -26.91 -12.57
C GLN A 550 -37.57 -27.39 -13.85
#